data_AF-A0A1H6HEI8-F1
#
_entry.id   AF-A0A1H6HEI8-F1
#
_cell.length_a   1.000
_cell.length_b   1.000
_cell.length_c   1.000
_cell.angle_alpha   90.00
_cell.angle_beta   90.00
_cell.angle_gamma   90.00
#
_symmetry.space_group_name_H-M   'P 1'
#
loop_
_entity.id
_entity.type
_entity.pdbx_description
1 polymer ?
#
loop_
_entity_poly.entity_id
_entity_poly.type
_entity_poly.pdbx_seq_one_letter_code
_entity_poly.pdbx_strand_id
1 'polypeptide(L)'
;MIKNTKLLLLTICTGASYNAQVGINTTTPQATLHIQSKGNSASTNAFKINNSAATEILTTTDNGNLGVGVSSPQKRIDIDANSDALRFRNLIRTTSGNADGTITVLNYNTANGDIANRVTKQVQTVTLANNATATLTDATGGINGTLLIRSATNSSSAGANITATFNYARRGLGLLGIAVDSATAPTFTRGNAGDGIGVLYTISAGDFSFTITKPTLNSITITNTSGASRGFIISTEPL
;
A
#
# COMPACT_ATOMS: atom_id res chain seq x y z
N MET A 1 53.43 -47.47 0.83
CA MET A 1 52.67 -48.07 -0.29
C MET A 1 51.40 -47.26 -0.49
N ILE A 2 51.30 -46.50 -1.58
CA ILE A 2 50.13 -45.70 -1.94
C ILE A 2 49.16 -46.63 -2.69
N LYS A 3 47.94 -46.82 -2.18
CA LYS A 3 46.90 -47.59 -2.88
C LYS A 3 46.18 -46.65 -3.86
N ASN A 4 46.40 -46.89 -5.15
CA ASN A 4 45.71 -46.23 -6.25
C ASN A 4 44.27 -46.76 -6.35
N THR A 5 43.29 -46.00 -5.88
CA THR A 5 41.87 -46.31 -6.14
C THR A 5 41.52 -45.77 -7.53
N LYS A 6 41.39 -46.67 -8.49
CA LYS A 6 41.12 -46.38 -9.91
C LYS A 6 39.74 -45.73 -10.09
N LEU A 7 39.68 -44.60 -10.80
CA LEU A 7 38.44 -44.03 -11.34
C LEU A 7 38.10 -44.77 -12.65
N LEU A 8 36.97 -45.46 -12.69
CA LEU A 8 36.44 -46.06 -13.93
C LEU A 8 35.74 -44.97 -14.74
N LEU A 9 36.34 -44.56 -15.86
CA LEU A 9 35.69 -43.69 -16.84
C LEU A 9 35.10 -44.57 -17.95
N LEU A 10 33.77 -44.66 -18.01
CA LEU A 10 33.05 -45.40 -19.05
C LEU A 10 33.04 -44.61 -20.36
N THR A 11 33.56 -45.20 -21.43
CA THR A 11 33.59 -44.62 -22.79
C THR A 11 32.19 -44.50 -23.39
N ILE A 12 31.97 -43.38 -24.07
CA ILE A 12 30.71 -42.79 -24.52
C ILE A 12 30.01 -43.59 -25.64
N CYS A 13 28.69 -43.72 -25.50
CA CYS A 13 27.76 -44.24 -26.50
C CYS A 13 27.88 -43.56 -27.86
N THR A 14 27.84 -44.39 -28.89
CA THR A 14 27.73 -44.05 -30.30
C THR A 14 26.47 -43.24 -30.62
N GLY A 15 26.62 -42.05 -31.22
CA GLY A 15 25.71 -41.51 -32.24
C GLY A 15 24.39 -40.84 -31.81
N ALA A 16 24.08 -40.69 -30.53
CA ALA A 16 22.90 -39.95 -30.10
C ALA A 16 23.27 -38.55 -29.57
N SER A 17 22.61 -37.52 -30.10
CA SER A 17 22.70 -36.14 -29.60
C SER A 17 22.07 -36.04 -28.21
N TYR A 18 22.83 -36.36 -27.17
CA TYR A 18 22.41 -36.10 -25.79
C TYR A 18 22.63 -34.61 -25.50
N ASN A 19 21.58 -33.92 -25.04
CA ASN A 19 21.79 -32.62 -24.41
C ASN A 19 22.74 -32.84 -23.21
N ALA A 20 23.77 -32.01 -23.07
CA ALA A 20 24.66 -32.06 -21.90
C ALA A 20 23.87 -31.58 -20.66
N GLN A 21 23.16 -32.51 -20.02
CA GLN A 21 22.30 -32.25 -18.88
C GLN A 21 22.81 -32.99 -17.65
N VAL A 22 22.75 -32.32 -16.50
CA VAL A 22 23.04 -32.89 -15.19
C VAL A 22 21.72 -33.10 -14.46
N GLY A 23 21.35 -34.37 -14.24
CA GLY A 23 20.24 -34.76 -13.39
C GLY A 23 20.74 -35.16 -11.99
N ILE A 24 20.19 -34.56 -10.95
CA ILE A 24 20.41 -34.97 -9.56
C ILE A 24 19.11 -35.60 -9.06
N ASN A 25 19.18 -36.90 -8.72
CA ASN A 25 18.04 -37.71 -8.27
C ASN A 25 16.89 -37.81 -9.31
N THR A 26 17.22 -37.74 -10.60
CA THR A 26 16.30 -37.92 -11.72
C THR A 26 17.05 -38.49 -12.93
N THR A 27 16.44 -39.44 -13.65
CA THR A 27 17.02 -40.04 -14.86
C THR A 27 16.55 -39.36 -16.14
N THR A 28 15.59 -38.43 -16.04
CA THR A 28 14.97 -37.73 -17.17
C THR A 28 15.08 -36.21 -16.99
N PRO A 29 16.30 -35.63 -16.99
CA PRO A 29 16.49 -34.21 -16.77
C PRO A 29 15.73 -33.35 -17.80
N GLN A 30 14.96 -32.37 -17.32
CA GLN A 30 14.16 -31.46 -18.17
C GLN A 30 14.81 -30.08 -18.35
N ALA A 31 16.00 -29.86 -17.77
CA ALA A 31 16.79 -28.63 -17.86
C ALA A 31 18.29 -28.99 -17.89
N THR A 32 19.17 -28.03 -18.20
CA THR A 32 20.64 -28.23 -18.16
C THR A 32 21.12 -28.73 -16.79
N LEU A 33 20.50 -28.23 -15.71
CA LEU A 33 20.61 -28.77 -14.36
C LEU A 33 19.19 -29.04 -13.84
N HIS A 34 18.84 -30.30 -13.63
CA HIS A 34 17.56 -30.70 -13.03
C HIS A 34 17.84 -31.36 -11.68
N ILE A 35 17.40 -30.71 -10.61
CA ILE A 35 17.45 -31.24 -9.24
C ILE A 35 16.04 -31.65 -8.85
N GLN A 36 15.82 -32.94 -8.59
CA GLN A 36 14.55 -33.45 -8.10
C GLN A 36 14.73 -33.87 -6.64
N SER A 37 14.06 -33.21 -5.70
CA SER A 37 14.15 -33.64 -4.30
C SER A 37 13.52 -35.02 -4.09
N LYS A 38 13.98 -35.71 -3.04
CA LYS A 38 13.40 -36.97 -2.59
C LYS A 38 12.13 -36.75 -1.76
N GLY A 39 12.06 -35.64 -1.03
CA GLY A 39 10.88 -35.26 -0.24
C GLY A 39 9.90 -34.39 -1.03
N ASN A 40 8.76 -34.08 -0.40
CA ASN A 40 7.71 -33.22 -0.95
C ASN A 40 7.05 -32.32 0.10
N SER A 41 7.69 -32.16 1.26
CA SER A 41 7.16 -31.40 2.41
C SER A 41 8.12 -30.29 2.85
N ALA A 42 7.73 -29.48 3.83
CA ALA A 42 8.59 -28.42 4.36
C ALA A 42 9.71 -28.93 5.30
N SER A 43 9.77 -30.24 5.59
CA SER A 43 10.72 -30.80 6.56
C SER A 43 12.14 -30.96 6.03
N THR A 44 12.30 -30.92 4.70
CA THR A 44 13.58 -31.12 4.01
C THR A 44 13.72 -30.15 2.83
N ASN A 45 14.95 -29.99 2.36
CA ASN A 45 15.32 -28.99 1.37
C ASN A 45 15.65 -29.65 0.03
N ALA A 46 15.10 -29.09 -1.05
CA ALA A 46 15.37 -29.47 -2.43
C ALA A 46 16.69 -28.86 -2.91
N PHE A 47 17.03 -27.68 -2.40
CA PHE A 47 18.26 -26.97 -2.72
C PHE A 47 18.70 -26.13 -1.52
N LYS A 48 20.00 -26.16 -1.20
CA LYS A 48 20.57 -25.43 -0.06
C LYS A 48 21.97 -24.92 -0.39
N ILE A 49 22.22 -23.65 -0.11
CA ILE A 49 23.53 -23.01 -0.25
C ILE A 49 23.96 -22.48 1.12
N ASN A 50 25.15 -22.89 1.57
CA ASN A 50 25.79 -22.36 2.76
C ASN A 50 27.01 -21.52 2.39
N ASN A 51 27.37 -20.54 3.24
CA ASN A 51 28.68 -19.90 3.18
C ASN A 51 29.77 -20.83 3.76
N SER A 52 31.02 -20.38 3.71
CA SER A 52 32.17 -21.11 4.26
C SER A 52 32.13 -21.30 5.79
N ALA A 53 31.27 -20.56 6.49
CA ALA A 53 31.02 -20.68 7.93
C ALA A 53 29.80 -21.58 8.25
N ALA A 54 29.29 -22.33 7.27
CA ALA A 54 28.10 -23.17 7.39
C ALA A 54 26.78 -22.43 7.72
N THR A 55 26.73 -21.11 7.52
CA THR A 55 25.49 -20.34 7.57
C THR A 55 24.72 -20.52 6.27
N GLU A 56 23.44 -20.84 6.36
CA GLU A 56 22.55 -20.98 5.21
C GLU A 56 22.21 -19.61 4.61
N ILE A 57 22.52 -19.42 3.33
CA ILE A 57 22.27 -18.16 2.59
C ILE A 57 21.00 -18.26 1.75
N LEU A 58 20.79 -19.42 1.11
CA LEU A 58 19.66 -19.68 0.23
C LEU A 58 19.14 -21.09 0.46
N THR A 59 17.84 -21.23 0.59
CA THR A 59 17.18 -22.53 0.73
C THR A 59 15.93 -22.60 -0.10
N THR A 60 15.68 -23.76 -0.71
CA THR A 60 14.39 -24.10 -1.28
C THR A 60 13.91 -25.39 -0.62
N THR A 61 12.80 -25.35 0.10
CA THR A 61 12.20 -26.53 0.72
C THR A 61 11.54 -27.43 -0.33
N ASP A 62 11.28 -28.70 -0.01
CA ASP A 62 10.69 -29.63 -0.98
C ASP A 62 9.24 -29.29 -1.35
N ASN A 63 8.53 -28.56 -0.48
CA ASN A 63 7.20 -28.00 -0.79
C ASN A 63 7.26 -26.68 -1.57
N GLY A 64 8.46 -26.20 -1.93
CA GLY A 64 8.68 -25.06 -2.83
C GLY A 64 8.62 -23.70 -2.16
N ASN A 65 9.04 -23.57 -0.90
CA ASN A 65 9.28 -22.27 -0.27
C ASN A 65 10.76 -21.89 -0.43
N LEU A 66 11.02 -20.66 -0.85
CA LEU A 66 12.36 -20.08 -1.02
C LEU A 66 12.70 -19.21 0.20
N GLY A 67 13.77 -19.53 0.92
CA GLY A 67 14.32 -18.71 1.99
C GLY A 67 15.63 -18.04 1.56
N VAL A 68 15.77 -16.73 1.81
CA VAL A 68 17.02 -15.97 1.64
C VAL A 68 17.40 -15.42 3.01
N GLY A 69 18.51 -15.89 3.57
CA GLY A 69 18.86 -15.60 4.98
C GLY A 69 17.99 -16.29 6.02
N VAL A 70 17.02 -17.13 5.60
CA VAL A 70 16.10 -17.88 6.47
C VAL A 70 16.18 -19.37 6.15
N SER A 71 16.47 -20.21 7.15
CA SER A 71 16.61 -21.67 7.00
C SER A 71 15.27 -22.43 7.05
N SER A 72 14.20 -21.79 7.47
CA SER A 72 12.86 -22.40 7.62
C SER A 72 11.78 -21.44 7.12
N PRO A 73 11.70 -21.21 5.81
CA PRO A 73 10.81 -20.22 5.22
C PRO A 73 9.33 -20.56 5.49
N GLN A 74 8.59 -19.61 6.07
CA GLN A 74 7.17 -19.76 6.41
C GLN A 74 6.24 -19.33 5.26
N LYS A 75 6.79 -18.63 4.27
CA LYS A 75 6.09 -18.12 3.09
C LYS A 75 6.74 -18.66 1.81
N ARG A 76 6.09 -18.48 0.67
CA ARG A 76 6.62 -18.91 -0.65
C ARG A 76 7.98 -18.32 -0.96
N ILE A 77 8.19 -17.05 -0.59
CA ILE A 77 9.47 -16.39 -0.57
C ILE A 77 9.56 -15.73 0.81
N ASP A 78 10.59 -16.06 1.57
CA ASP A 78 10.85 -15.55 2.92
C ASP A 78 12.28 -14.99 2.94
N ILE A 79 12.44 -13.71 3.28
CA ILE A 79 13.73 -13.02 3.18
C ILE A 79 14.00 -12.34 4.51
N ASP A 80 15.06 -12.76 5.19
CA ASP A 80 15.61 -12.05 6.35
C ASP A 80 16.75 -11.14 5.90
N ALA A 81 16.48 -9.84 5.93
CA ALA A 81 17.43 -8.80 5.54
C ALA A 81 18.41 -8.44 6.67
N ASN A 82 18.35 -9.09 7.84
CA ASN A 82 19.20 -8.82 8.99
C ASN A 82 19.23 -7.32 9.36
N SER A 83 18.04 -6.72 9.46
CA SER A 83 17.83 -5.27 9.72
C SER A 83 18.28 -4.31 8.60
N ASP A 84 18.69 -4.80 7.44
CA ASP A 84 18.90 -3.96 6.25
C ASP A 84 17.58 -3.74 5.47
N ALA A 85 17.57 -2.74 4.59
CA ALA A 85 16.44 -2.48 3.70
C ALA A 85 16.45 -3.42 2.50
N LEU A 86 15.30 -4.01 2.16
CA LEU A 86 15.12 -4.72 0.89
C LEU A 86 15.06 -3.71 -0.26
N ARG A 87 16.02 -3.80 -1.18
CA ARG A 87 16.10 -2.91 -2.34
C ARG A 87 15.37 -3.51 -3.54
N PHE A 88 14.21 -2.95 -3.88
CA PHE A 88 13.54 -3.18 -5.16
C PHE A 88 13.93 -2.08 -6.16
N ARG A 89 14.36 -2.47 -7.37
CA ARG A 89 14.75 -1.53 -8.44
C ARG A 89 13.69 -1.55 -9.55
N ASN A 90 13.55 -0.43 -10.28
CA ASN A 90 12.60 -0.27 -11.39
C ASN A 90 11.12 -0.43 -11.02
N LEU A 91 10.77 -0.20 -9.75
CA LEU A 91 9.36 -0.08 -9.38
C LEU A 91 8.80 1.22 -9.97
N ILE A 92 7.76 1.11 -10.80
CA ILE A 92 7.01 2.29 -11.26
C ILE A 92 6.38 2.89 -10.01
N ARG A 93 6.97 3.98 -9.52
CA ARG A 93 6.44 4.71 -8.38
C ARG A 93 5.40 5.70 -8.91
N THR A 94 4.12 5.39 -8.76
CA THR A 94 3.05 6.37 -9.00
C THR A 94 3.08 7.40 -7.87
N THR A 95 3.95 8.39 -7.98
CA THR A 95 3.98 9.55 -7.08
C THR A 95 2.87 10.56 -7.38
N SER A 96 2.15 10.40 -8.49
CA SER A 96 0.88 11.08 -8.72
C SER A 96 -0.24 10.23 -8.11
N GLY A 97 -1.18 10.87 -7.40
CA GLY A 97 -2.38 10.18 -6.94
C GLY A 97 -2.98 9.33 -8.05
N ASN A 98 -3.47 8.15 -7.68
CA ASN A 98 -4.21 7.25 -8.56
C ASN A 98 -5.38 8.01 -9.22
N ALA A 99 -5.92 7.51 -10.32
CA ALA A 99 -7.03 8.17 -11.02
C ALA A 99 -8.27 8.38 -10.13
N ASP A 100 -8.40 7.60 -9.06
CA ASP A 100 -9.43 7.70 -8.02
C ASP A 100 -9.08 8.67 -6.87
N GLY A 101 -7.95 9.39 -6.97
CA GLY A 101 -7.46 10.34 -5.98
C GLY A 101 -6.70 9.73 -4.81
N THR A 102 -6.48 8.41 -4.77
CA THR A 102 -5.76 7.75 -3.66
C THR A 102 -4.25 7.80 -3.81
N ILE A 103 -3.52 7.82 -2.69
CA ILE A 103 -2.08 7.55 -2.64
C ILE A 103 -1.89 6.26 -1.85
N THR A 104 -1.36 5.25 -2.53
CA THR A 104 -1.06 3.94 -1.96
C THR A 104 0.44 3.79 -1.73
N VAL A 105 0.82 3.25 -0.58
CA VAL A 105 2.19 2.83 -0.29
C VAL A 105 2.21 1.33 -0.04
N LEU A 106 3.37 0.71 -0.26
CA LEU A 106 3.64 -0.64 0.23
C LEU A 106 3.78 -0.53 1.75
N ASN A 107 2.91 -1.22 2.47
CA ASN A 107 2.91 -1.26 3.92
C ASN A 107 3.34 -2.67 4.37
N TYR A 108 4.31 -2.69 5.29
CA TYR A 108 4.72 -3.92 5.96
C TYR A 108 3.78 -4.18 7.15
N ASN A 109 3.11 -5.32 7.13
CA ASN A 109 2.27 -5.76 8.23
C ASN A 109 3.12 -6.44 9.30
N THR A 110 3.31 -5.78 10.44
CA THR A 110 4.13 -6.30 11.55
C THR A 110 3.54 -7.54 12.23
N ALA A 111 2.25 -7.84 12.03
CA ALA A 111 1.61 -9.00 12.65
C ALA A 111 1.87 -10.30 11.89
N ASN A 112 2.10 -10.24 10.57
CA ASN A 112 2.21 -11.44 9.73
C ASN A 112 3.35 -11.39 8.70
N GLY A 113 4.10 -10.29 8.66
CA GLY A 113 5.25 -10.08 7.78
C GLY A 113 4.91 -9.74 6.32
N ASP A 114 3.63 -9.66 5.96
CA ASP A 114 3.23 -9.47 4.57
C ASP A 114 3.41 -8.00 4.13
N ILE A 115 3.79 -7.80 2.86
CA ILE A 115 3.81 -6.47 2.23
C ILE A 115 2.55 -6.32 1.38
N ALA A 116 1.71 -5.34 1.71
CA ALA A 116 0.46 -5.07 1.00
C ALA A 116 0.32 -3.59 0.62
N ASN A 117 -0.45 -3.30 -0.43
CA ASN A 117 -0.80 -1.93 -0.77
C ASN A 117 -1.80 -1.38 0.25
N ARG A 118 -1.48 -0.24 0.86
CA ARG A 118 -2.36 0.49 1.79
C ARG A 118 -2.58 1.91 1.28
N VAL A 119 -3.84 2.33 1.20
CA VAL A 119 -4.20 3.75 0.95
C VAL A 119 -3.86 4.55 2.20
N THR A 120 -3.03 5.58 2.05
CA THR A 120 -2.57 6.46 3.15
C THR A 120 -3.06 7.88 3.02
N LYS A 121 -3.57 8.25 1.85
CA LYS A 121 -4.18 9.55 1.61
C LYS A 121 -5.19 9.40 0.49
N GLN A 122 -6.25 10.18 0.54
CA GLN A 122 -7.16 10.32 -0.58
C GLN A 122 -7.49 11.78 -0.79
N VAL A 123 -7.39 12.26 -2.01
CA VAL A 123 -7.74 13.61 -2.43
C VAL A 123 -8.83 13.54 -3.49
N GLN A 124 -10.03 14.02 -3.16
CA GLN A 124 -11.16 14.07 -4.07
C GLN A 124 -11.45 15.53 -4.44
N THR A 125 -11.76 15.77 -5.71
CA THR A 125 -12.13 17.10 -6.22
C THR A 125 -13.55 17.08 -6.77
N VAL A 126 -14.38 18.04 -6.36
CA VAL A 126 -15.77 18.15 -6.81
C VAL A 126 -16.15 19.62 -7.00
N THR A 127 -16.94 19.93 -8.02
CA THR A 127 -17.56 21.25 -8.20
C THR A 127 -19.04 21.14 -7.85
N LEU A 128 -19.51 21.99 -6.94
CA LEU A 128 -20.89 21.97 -6.46
C LEU A 128 -21.57 23.30 -6.76
N ALA A 129 -22.75 23.25 -7.39
CA ALA A 129 -23.64 24.40 -7.48
C ALA A 129 -24.09 24.86 -6.07
N ASN A 130 -24.65 26.07 -5.96
CA ASN A 130 -25.22 26.52 -4.69
C ASN A 130 -26.32 25.55 -4.21
N ASN A 131 -26.31 25.23 -2.92
CA ASN A 131 -27.14 24.23 -2.25
C ASN A 131 -26.98 22.78 -2.75
N ALA A 132 -26.02 22.50 -3.64
CA ALA A 132 -25.72 21.14 -4.05
C ALA A 132 -24.86 20.42 -2.99
N THR A 133 -25.08 19.12 -2.87
CA THR A 133 -24.39 18.25 -1.92
C THR A 133 -23.63 17.16 -2.67
N ALA A 134 -22.41 16.84 -2.21
CA ALA A 134 -21.72 15.61 -2.59
C ALA A 134 -21.41 14.78 -1.35
N THR A 135 -21.56 13.46 -1.49
CA THR A 135 -21.12 12.47 -0.51
C THR A 135 -19.99 11.66 -1.12
N LEU A 136 -18.85 11.66 -0.46
CA LEU A 136 -17.60 11.08 -0.94
C LEU A 136 -17.17 9.94 -0.03
N THR A 137 -16.67 8.86 -0.62
CA THR A 137 -16.18 7.70 0.11
C THR A 137 -14.72 7.88 0.48
N ASP A 138 -14.42 7.83 1.78
CA ASP A 138 -13.08 7.85 2.36
C ASP A 138 -12.45 6.45 2.26
N ALA A 139 -11.64 6.25 1.22
CA ALA A 139 -10.94 5.00 0.92
C ALA A 139 -9.72 4.74 1.83
N THR A 140 -9.35 5.69 2.70
CA THR A 140 -8.25 5.50 3.67
C THR A 140 -8.62 4.53 4.81
N GLY A 141 -9.90 4.18 4.93
CA GLY A 141 -10.45 3.35 6.01
C GLY A 141 -10.67 4.10 7.31
N GLY A 142 -10.81 5.44 7.23
CA GLY A 142 -10.71 6.43 8.29
C GLY A 142 -11.49 6.18 9.59
N ILE A 143 -10.91 5.37 10.49
CA ILE A 143 -11.34 5.25 11.88
C ILE A 143 -10.84 6.41 12.75
N ASN A 144 -9.62 6.92 12.55
CA ASN A 144 -9.11 8.16 13.15
C ASN A 144 -8.22 8.84 12.12
N GLY A 145 -8.25 10.17 12.02
CA GLY A 145 -7.51 10.84 10.95
C GLY A 145 -7.62 12.36 10.96
N THR A 146 -6.98 12.96 9.97
CA THR A 146 -7.13 14.36 9.61
C THR A 146 -7.90 14.49 8.30
N LEU A 147 -8.77 15.48 8.24
CA LEU A 147 -9.57 15.84 7.08
C LEU A 147 -9.30 17.30 6.75
N LEU A 148 -8.87 17.58 5.52
CA LEU A 148 -8.67 18.92 5.01
C LEU A 148 -9.66 19.19 3.88
N ILE A 149 -10.35 20.32 3.99
CA ILE A 149 -11.28 20.82 2.98
C ILE A 149 -10.75 22.14 2.47
N ARG A 150 -10.58 22.27 1.16
CA ARG A 150 -10.34 23.54 0.50
C ARG A 150 -11.50 23.86 -0.41
N SER A 151 -12.07 25.06 -0.29
CA SER A 151 -13.03 25.59 -1.26
C SER A 151 -12.44 26.79 -2.01
N ALA A 152 -12.72 26.86 -3.31
CA ALA A 152 -12.21 27.87 -4.22
C ALA A 152 -13.28 28.25 -5.25
N THR A 153 -13.14 29.42 -5.88
CA THR A 153 -14.04 29.87 -6.96
C THR A 153 -14.08 28.86 -8.10
N ASN A 154 -12.93 28.27 -8.44
CA ASN A 154 -12.76 27.11 -9.33
C ASN A 154 -11.68 26.20 -8.72
N SER A 155 -11.90 24.88 -8.65
CA SER A 155 -11.05 23.90 -7.95
C SER A 155 -9.56 23.89 -8.34
N SER A 156 -9.17 24.55 -9.43
CA SER A 156 -7.86 24.42 -10.09
C SER A 156 -7.02 25.70 -10.17
N SER A 157 -7.47 26.87 -9.69
CA SER A 157 -6.72 28.14 -9.81
C SER A 157 -6.32 28.74 -8.47
N ALA A 158 -5.11 29.34 -8.39
CA ALA A 158 -4.69 30.18 -7.28
C ALA A 158 -5.51 31.48 -7.26
N GLY A 159 -6.53 31.54 -6.41
CA GLY A 159 -7.33 32.71 -6.07
C GLY A 159 -7.92 32.50 -4.68
N ALA A 160 -8.69 33.46 -4.15
CA ALA A 160 -9.23 33.43 -2.78
C ALA A 160 -9.74 32.03 -2.40
N ASN A 161 -9.13 31.43 -1.38
CA ASN A 161 -9.43 30.08 -0.90
C ASN A 161 -9.86 30.16 0.56
N ILE A 162 -10.76 29.27 0.95
CA ILE A 162 -10.93 28.89 2.34
C ILE A 162 -10.40 27.46 2.53
N THR A 163 -9.63 27.22 3.58
CA THR A 163 -9.17 25.89 3.98
C THR A 163 -9.60 25.64 5.42
N ALA A 164 -10.30 24.53 5.65
CA ALA A 164 -10.69 24.08 6.98
C ALA A 164 -10.06 22.70 7.25
N THR A 165 -9.45 22.56 8.43
CA THR A 165 -8.82 21.31 8.86
C THR A 165 -9.57 20.74 10.05
N PHE A 166 -9.80 19.43 10.04
CA PHE A 166 -10.52 18.70 11.06
C PHE A 166 -9.75 17.47 11.49
N ASN A 167 -9.91 17.08 12.75
CA ASN A 167 -9.65 15.73 13.22
C ASN A 167 -10.96 14.97 13.17
N TYR A 168 -10.91 13.71 12.77
CA TYR A 168 -12.05 12.82 12.88
C TYR A 168 -11.71 11.55 13.65
N ALA A 169 -12.71 11.05 14.38
CA ALA A 169 -12.67 9.77 15.06
C ALA A 169 -14.01 9.08 14.80
N ARG A 170 -14.00 8.06 13.94
CA ARG A 170 -15.18 7.38 13.41
C ARG A 170 -16.09 8.39 12.70
N ARG A 171 -17.26 8.68 13.30
CA ARG A 171 -18.24 9.69 12.82
C ARG A 171 -18.10 11.04 13.53
N GLY A 172 -17.20 11.15 14.51
CA GLY A 172 -16.90 12.41 15.18
C GLY A 172 -16.05 13.32 14.30
N LEU A 173 -16.32 14.62 14.36
CA LEU A 173 -15.56 15.68 13.69
C LEU A 173 -15.21 16.78 14.69
N GLY A 174 -13.95 17.18 14.73
CA GLY A 174 -13.43 18.30 15.50
C GLY A 174 -12.72 19.28 14.57
N LEU A 175 -13.16 20.53 14.54
CA LEU A 175 -12.48 21.59 13.78
C LEU A 175 -11.17 21.96 14.49
N LEU A 176 -10.06 21.96 13.75
CA LEU A 176 -8.74 22.39 14.24
C LEU A 176 -8.44 23.84 13.88
N GLY A 177 -8.84 24.27 12.69
CA GLY A 177 -8.57 25.63 12.22
C GLY A 177 -9.17 25.92 10.86
N ILE A 178 -9.32 27.21 10.59
CA ILE A 178 -9.78 27.74 9.31
C ILE A 178 -8.80 28.83 8.87
N ALA A 179 -8.24 28.68 7.68
CA ALA A 179 -7.48 29.71 6.99
C ALA A 179 -8.34 30.24 5.84
N VAL A 180 -8.38 31.55 5.67
CA VAL A 180 -9.07 32.20 4.55
C VAL A 180 -8.17 33.25 3.93
N ASP A 181 -8.16 33.27 2.60
CA ASP A 181 -7.59 34.35 1.81
C ASP A 181 -8.68 35.40 1.54
N SER A 182 -9.09 36.08 2.61
CA SER A 182 -10.09 37.16 2.61
C SER A 182 -9.88 38.04 3.84
N ALA A 183 -10.21 39.32 3.73
CA ALA A 183 -10.24 40.23 4.87
C ALA A 183 -11.36 39.88 5.87
N THR A 184 -12.41 39.18 5.40
CA THR A 184 -13.50 38.72 6.25
C THR A 184 -13.04 37.56 7.12
N ALA A 185 -13.10 37.72 8.44
CA ALA A 185 -12.76 36.66 9.38
C ALA A 185 -13.66 35.42 9.17
N PRO A 186 -13.10 34.20 9.25
CA PRO A 186 -13.90 33.00 9.13
C PRO A 186 -14.77 32.82 10.36
N THR A 187 -16.00 32.37 10.13
CA THR A 187 -16.96 31.98 11.16
C THR A 187 -17.26 30.51 11.04
N PHE A 188 -17.60 29.87 12.17
CA PHE A 188 -18.07 28.50 12.17
C PHE A 188 -19.15 28.29 13.22
N THR A 189 -20.04 27.34 12.96
CA THR A 189 -20.97 26.82 13.94
C THR A 189 -20.89 25.30 13.96
N ARG A 190 -21.07 24.73 15.15
CA ARG A 190 -21.18 23.28 15.36
C ARG A 190 -22.62 22.95 15.69
N GLY A 191 -23.22 22.04 14.93
CA GLY A 191 -24.57 21.54 15.13
C GLY A 191 -24.63 20.02 15.15
N ASN A 192 -25.82 19.50 15.40
CA ASN A 192 -26.14 18.08 15.20
C ASN A 192 -26.34 17.81 13.70
N ALA A 193 -25.81 16.70 13.19
CA ALA A 193 -26.02 16.30 11.80
C ALA A 193 -27.44 15.76 11.51
N GLY A 194 -28.31 15.69 12.52
CA GLY A 194 -29.71 15.25 12.39
C GLY A 194 -29.88 13.74 12.47
N ASP A 195 -28.80 12.98 12.65
CA ASP A 195 -28.76 11.52 12.79
C ASP A 195 -28.45 11.06 14.23
N GLY A 196 -28.41 12.01 15.17
CA GLY A 196 -28.23 11.79 16.62
C GLY A 196 -26.80 11.50 17.08
N ILE A 197 -25.85 11.26 16.17
CA ILE A 197 -24.46 10.88 16.49
C ILE A 197 -23.44 11.74 15.74
N GLY A 198 -23.77 12.15 14.52
CA GLY A 198 -22.93 12.94 13.65
C GLY A 198 -22.88 14.42 14.05
N VAL A 199 -21.76 15.04 13.70
CA VAL A 199 -21.54 16.48 13.89
C VAL A 199 -21.60 17.17 12.54
N LEU A 200 -22.35 18.27 12.48
CA LEU A 200 -22.38 19.16 11.32
C LEU A 200 -21.59 20.43 11.65
N TYR A 201 -20.62 20.78 10.83
CA TYR A 201 -20.03 22.12 10.86
C TYR A 201 -20.58 22.94 9.72
N THR A 202 -20.94 24.18 10.00
CA THR A 202 -21.15 25.22 8.97
C THR A 202 -19.96 26.17 9.06
N ILE A 203 -19.30 26.43 7.94
CA ILE A 203 -18.14 27.31 7.86
C ILE A 203 -18.44 28.37 6.82
N SER A 204 -18.14 29.64 7.14
CA SER A 204 -18.30 30.74 6.20
C SER A 204 -17.22 31.81 6.37
N ALA A 205 -16.72 32.35 5.25
CA ALA A 205 -15.84 33.50 5.20
C ALA A 205 -15.99 34.20 3.84
N GLY A 206 -16.52 35.43 3.84
CA GLY A 206 -16.78 36.18 2.60
C GLY A 206 -17.69 35.40 1.63
N ASP A 207 -17.23 35.20 0.40
CA ASP A 207 -17.97 34.52 -0.67
C ASP A 207 -17.90 32.98 -0.61
N PHE A 208 -17.36 32.43 0.48
CA PHE A 208 -17.26 31.00 0.71
C PHE A 208 -18.12 30.60 1.91
N SER A 209 -18.99 29.64 1.70
CA SER A 209 -19.79 29.04 2.76
C SER A 209 -20.11 27.59 2.39
N PHE A 210 -19.90 26.68 3.33
CA PHE A 210 -20.23 25.27 3.15
C PHE A 210 -20.54 24.61 4.49
N THR A 211 -21.25 23.49 4.41
CA THR A 211 -21.43 22.59 5.55
C THR A 211 -20.70 21.28 5.33
N ILE A 212 -20.33 20.61 6.42
CA ILE A 212 -19.66 19.32 6.37
C ILE A 212 -20.10 18.39 7.52
N THR A 213 -20.28 17.11 7.19
CA THR A 213 -20.57 16.04 8.15
C THR A 213 -19.93 14.71 7.71
N LYS A 214 -19.71 13.77 8.65
CA LYS A 214 -19.38 12.37 8.38
C LYS A 214 -20.57 11.47 8.71
N PRO A 215 -21.49 11.20 7.75
CA PRO A 215 -22.71 10.45 8.04
C PRO A 215 -22.42 8.98 8.33
N THR A 216 -21.35 8.41 7.79
CA THR A 216 -20.88 7.06 8.12
C THR A 216 -19.40 7.09 8.51
N LEU A 217 -18.84 5.93 8.89
CA LEU A 217 -17.41 5.80 9.20
C LEU A 217 -16.52 6.27 8.03
N ASN A 218 -16.93 5.95 6.80
CA ASN A 218 -16.12 6.13 5.61
C ASN A 218 -16.78 7.06 4.60
N SER A 219 -17.71 7.93 5.02
CA SER A 219 -18.30 8.92 4.12
C SER A 219 -18.19 10.32 4.69
N ILE A 220 -17.95 11.27 3.78
CA ILE A 220 -17.91 12.70 4.06
C ILE A 220 -18.93 13.35 3.14
N THR A 221 -19.83 14.14 3.71
CA THR A 221 -20.82 14.89 2.96
C THR A 221 -20.54 16.37 3.10
N ILE A 222 -20.48 17.06 1.96
CA ILE A 222 -20.28 18.51 1.89
C ILE A 222 -21.41 19.12 1.09
N THR A 223 -21.97 20.21 1.61
CA THR A 223 -22.97 21.02 0.92
C THR A 223 -22.40 22.42 0.69
N ASN A 224 -22.45 22.89 -0.55
CA ASN A 224 -22.09 24.25 -0.87
C ASN A 224 -23.23 25.21 -0.52
N THR A 225 -22.97 26.22 0.30
CA THR A 225 -23.94 27.25 0.72
C THR A 225 -23.45 28.67 0.36
N SER A 226 -22.52 28.77 -0.60
CA SER A 226 -21.83 30.03 -0.95
C SER A 226 -22.64 30.99 -1.81
N GLY A 227 -23.89 30.68 -2.16
CA GLY A 227 -24.70 31.49 -3.09
C GLY A 227 -24.29 31.36 -4.56
N ALA A 228 -23.20 30.66 -4.87
CA ALA A 228 -22.68 30.43 -6.22
C ALA A 228 -21.96 29.08 -6.31
N SER A 229 -21.67 28.62 -7.53
CA SER A 229 -20.90 27.39 -7.73
C SER A 229 -19.48 27.51 -7.18
N ARG A 230 -18.99 26.46 -6.51
CA ARG A 230 -17.65 26.42 -5.91
C ARG A 230 -16.99 25.06 -6.12
N GLY A 231 -15.67 25.10 -6.28
CA GLY A 231 -14.82 23.93 -6.25
C GLY A 231 -14.48 23.52 -4.82
N PHE A 232 -14.40 22.21 -4.57
CA PHE A 232 -14.01 21.61 -3.29
C PHE A 232 -12.93 20.57 -3.54
N ILE A 233 -11.85 20.65 -2.76
CA ILE A 233 -10.81 19.62 -2.68
C ILE A 233 -10.79 19.09 -1.26
N ILE A 234 -10.86 17.77 -1.15
CA ILE A 234 -11.16 17.08 0.08
C ILE A 234 -10.10 16.01 0.27
N SER A 235 -9.28 16.18 1.29
CA SER A 235 -8.15 15.30 1.58
C SER A 235 -8.37 14.58 2.90
N THR A 236 -8.31 13.25 2.91
CA THR A 236 -8.29 12.44 4.14
C THR A 236 -6.94 11.78 4.31
N GLU A 237 -6.46 11.74 5.55
CA GLU A 237 -5.23 11.06 5.96
C GLU A 237 -5.50 10.34 7.29
N PRO A 238 -5.36 9.00 7.37
CA PRO A 238 -5.52 8.27 8.62
C PRO A 238 -4.34 8.56 9.55
N LEU A 239 -4.62 8.57 10.86
CA LEU A 239 -3.61 8.63 11.93
C LEU A 239 -3.09 7.23 12.27
#